data_AF-A0A3M1XBP2-F1
#
_entry.id   AF-A0A3M1XBP2-F1
#
_cell.length_a   1.000
_cell.length_b   1.000
_cell.length_c   1.000
_cell.angle_alpha   90.00
_cell.angle_beta   90.00
_cell.angle_gamma   90.00
#
_symmetry.space_group_name_H-M   'P 1'
#
loop_
_entity.id
_entity.type
_entity.pdbx_description
1 polymer ?
#
loop_
_entity_poly.entity_id
_entity_poly.type
_entity_poly.pdbx_seq_one_letter_code
_entity_poly.pdbx_strand_id
1 'polypeptide(L)' 'MFTGLIEEVGRVAGRRPIQGGIRLTIAAERVLEDLKVGDSIAVNGVCLTVVKQR' A
#
# COMPACT_ATOMS: atom_id res chain seq x y z
N MET A 1 3.22 2.64 -13.81
CA MET A 1 3.53 4.08 -13.81
C MET A 1 2.35 4.80 -13.19
N PHE A 2 2.55 5.71 -12.23
CA PHE A 2 1.47 6.40 -11.52
C PHE A 2 1.16 7.75 -12.17
N THR A 3 -0.12 8.16 -12.17
CA THR A 3 -0.56 9.45 -12.72
C THR A 3 -0.37 10.63 -11.76
N GLY A 4 -0.13 10.35 -10.48
CA GLY A 4 -0.05 11.36 -9.43
C GLY A 4 -1.41 11.77 -8.85
N LEU A 5 -2.52 11.23 -9.37
CA LEU A 5 -3.85 11.40 -8.76
C LEU A 5 -4.02 10.42 -7.59
N ILE A 6 -4.53 10.91 -6.46
CA ILE A 6 -4.80 10.08 -5.28
C ILE A 6 -6.20 9.50 -5.41
N GLU A 7 -6.29 8.17 -5.43
CA GLU A 7 -7.57 7.44 -5.58
C GLU A 7 -8.32 7.30 -4.25
N GLU A 8 -7.59 7.20 -3.13
CA GLU A 8 -8.17 7.04 -1.80
C GLU A 8 -7.18 7.51 -0.71
N VAL A 9 -7.71 7.98 0.42
CA VAL A 9 -6.94 8.21 1.64
C VAL A 9 -7.23 7.09 2.62
N GLY A 10 -6.26 6.18 2.79
CA GLY A 10 -6.30 5.12 3.79
C GLY A 10 -5.75 5.53 5.16
N ARG A 11 -5.73 4.58 6.10
CA ARG A 11 -5.16 4.74 7.44
C ARG A 11 -4.01 3.76 7.67
N VAL A 12 -2.92 4.21 8.28
CA VAL A 12 -1.89 3.30 8.79
C VAL A 12 -2.46 2.51 9.97
N ALA A 13 -2.76 1.24 9.73
CA ALA A 13 -3.30 0.31 10.73
C ALA A 13 -2.20 -0.41 11.52
N GLY A 14 -0.98 -0.47 10.97
CA GLY A 14 0.14 -1.10 11.65
C GLY A 14 1.49 -0.85 10.98
N ARG A 15 2.54 -1.01 11.76
CA ARG A 15 3.94 -1.02 11.29
C ARG A 15 4.70 -2.12 12.01
N ARG A 16 5.50 -2.90 11.28
CA ARG A 16 6.35 -3.94 11.84
C ARG A 16 7.76 -3.86 11.25
N PRO A 17 8.82 -3.75 12.07
CA PRO A 17 10.19 -3.86 11.58
C PRO A 17 10.43 -5.22 10.90
N ILE A 18 11.19 -5.21 9.81
CA ILE A 18 11.69 -6.39 9.12
C ILE A 18 13.18 -6.19 8.84
N GLN A 19 13.88 -7.25 8.47
CA GLN A 19 15.27 -7.11 8.04
C GLN A 19 15.32 -6.17 6.82
N GLY A 20 16.06 -5.06 6.94
CA GLY A 20 16.21 -4.08 5.88
C GLY A 20 15.06 -3.08 5.71
N GLY A 21 14.08 -3.01 6.61
CA GLY A 21 13.03 -1.99 6.51
C GLY A 21 11.83 -2.17 7.45
N ILE A 22 10.68 -1.67 7.00
CA ILE A 22 9.42 -1.72 7.75
C ILE A 22 8.34 -2.26 6.82
N ARG A 23 7.52 -3.18 7.33
CA ARG A 23 6.27 -3.58 6.71
C ARG A 23 5.14 -2.72 7.26
N LEU A 24 4.45 -2.01 6.37
CA LEU A 24 3.26 -1.21 6.69
C LEU A 24 1.99 -2.03 6.44
N THR A 25 0.98 -1.81 7.28
CA THR A 25 -0.39 -2.27 7.04
C THR A 25 -1.25 -1.04 6.89
N ILE A 26 -1.88 -0.90 5.72
CA ILE A 26 -2.77 0.21 5.38
C ILE A 26 -4.19 -0.33 5.31
N ALA A 27 -5.10 0.28 6.07
CA ALA A 27 -6.54 0.06 5.94
C ALA A 27 -7.09 1.02 4.88
N ALA A 28 -7.83 0.48 3.92
CA ALA A 28 -8.47 1.17 2.82
C ALA A 28 -9.66 0.31 2.35
N GLU A 29 -10.48 0.81 1.43
CA GLU A 29 -11.66 0.12 0.92
C GLU A 29 -11.65 0.06 -0.61
N ARG A 30 -11.76 1.22 -1.26
CA ARG A 30 -11.91 1.33 -2.72
C ARG A 30 -10.72 0.75 -3.47
N VAL A 31 -9.50 1.12 -3.09
CA VAL A 31 -8.28 0.66 -3.78
C VAL A 31 -7.96 -0.81 -3.50
N LEU A 32 -8.73 -1.51 -2.67
CA LEU A 32 -8.52 -2.94 -2.43
C LEU A 32 -9.35 -3.83 -3.36
N GLU A 33 -10.31 -3.28 -4.12
CA GLU A 33 -11.21 -4.06 -4.98
C GLU A 33 -10.46 -4.74 -6.14
N ASP A 34 -9.45 -4.09 -6.70
CA ASP A 34 -8.70 -4.54 -7.87
C ASP A 34 -7.20 -4.82 -7.60
N LEU A 35 -6.71 -4.43 -6.42
CA LEU A 35 -5.33 -4.62 -5.99
C LEU A 35 -5.01 -6.09 -5.73
N LYS A 36 -3.82 -6.54 -6.10
CA LYS A 36 -3.34 -7.92 -5.88
C LYS A 36 -1.95 -7.93 -5.26
N VAL A 37 -1.59 -9.09 -4.68
CA VAL A 37 -0.21 -9.32 -4.21
C VAL A 37 0.76 -9.28 -5.39
N GLY A 38 1.84 -8.51 -5.24
CA GLY A 38 2.83 -8.25 -6.27
C GLY A 38 2.61 -6.93 -7.01
N ASP A 39 1.42 -6.34 -6.93
CA ASP A 39 1.15 -5.06 -7.57
C ASP A 39 1.94 -3.92 -6.91
N SER A 40 2.18 -2.88 -7.71
CA SER A 40 2.78 -1.64 -7.24
C SER A 40 1.69 -0.68 -6.80
N ILE A 41 1.81 -0.16 -5.58
CA ILE A 41 0.90 0.85 -5.00
C ILE A 41 1.71 2.04 -4.51
N ALA A 42 1.25 3.25 -4.82
CA ALA A 42 1.89 4.47 -4.34
C ALA A 42 1.27 4.90 -3.00
N VAL A 43 2.11 5.05 -1.97
CA VAL A 43 1.71 5.60 -0.67
C VAL A 43 2.48 6.88 -0.42
N ASN A 44 1.79 8.02 -0.38
CA ASN A 44 2.40 9.36 -0.31
C ASN A 44 3.54 9.56 -1.32
N GLY A 45 3.34 9.09 -2.55
CA GLY A 45 4.29 9.22 -3.65
C GLY A 45 5.42 8.18 -3.68
N VAL A 46 5.53 7.31 -2.68
CA VAL A 46 6.52 6.22 -2.67
C VAL A 46 5.91 4.98 -3.31
N CYS A 47 6.56 4.45 -4.34
CA CYS A 47 6.19 3.17 -4.94
C CYS A 47 6.54 2.02 -3.99
N LEU A 48 5.53 1.23 -3.60
CA LEU A 48 5.66 0.08 -2.73
C LEU A 48 5.03 -1.15 -3.39
N THR A 49 5.47 -2.33 -2.99
CA THR A 49 4.89 -3.60 -3.46
C THR A 49 3.91 -4.15 -2.44
N VAL A 50 2.74 -4.57 -2.91
CA VAL A 50 1.75 -5.26 -2.09
C VAL A 50 2.27 -6.67 -1.77
N VAL A 51 2.57 -6.93 -0.51
CA VAL A 51 3.10 -8.24 -0.07
C VAL A 51 2.04 -9.16 0.52
N LYS A 52 0.85 -8.62 0.83
CA LYS A 52 -0.26 -9.33 1.47
C LYS A 52 -1.53 -8.48 1.39
N GLN A 53 -2.66 -9.11 1.13
CA GLN A 53 -3.99 -8.52 1.15
C GLN A 53 -4.92 -9.52 1.84
N ARG A 54 -5.71 -9.06 2.82
CA ARG A 54 -6.67 -9.87 3.60
C ARG A 54 -7.81 -8.98 4.04
#